data_AF-A0A9P9MGB1-F1
#
_entry.id   AF-A0A9P9MGB1-F1
#
_cell.length_a   1.000
_cell.length_b   1.000
_cell.length_c   1.000
_cell.angle_alpha   90.00
_cell.angle_beta   90.00
_cell.angle_gamma   90.00
#
_symmetry.space_group_name_H-M   'P 1'
#
loop_
_entity.id
_entity.type
_entity.pdbx_description
1 polymer ?
#
loop_
_entity_poly.entity_id
_entity_poly.type
_entity_poly.pdbx_seq_one_letter_code
_entity_poly.pdbx_strand_id
1 'polypeptide(L)'
;FALAQLNVSHLRGVTCKADINTQLKDLSTTLPAVYYKTLERINAQPPLHTKLAVRTLSLLMSVFEPLTFDQLREALSINAAEQEDAWNDRRPPLAIVLEACMGLAKIDETAKTVHLFHLSVREYLATINLFEEACTEVPRNCIASLRRKSLAHVSSSTEELEARKENAPFAVYAARFWHRHVKGRGEDELQSVLKEFLSRRPEATAFVNTPASRLHQAAEKRDDLYLRHLIQHGADVNTTDEEGNTALHYAARSGGVQVAEHLLAAGVDVGARNSVGQTAEEMAQAYGNVDVVFFLRNRGRELRIGSAQE
;
A
#
# COMPACT_ATOMS: atom_id res chain seq x y z
N PHE A 1 4.00 -17.27 22.68
CA PHE A 1 4.63 -15.97 22.96
C PHE A 1 3.61 -14.82 22.97
N ALA A 2 2.82 -14.64 21.91
CA ALA A 2 1.85 -13.53 21.81
C ALA A 2 0.80 -13.48 22.94
N LEU A 3 0.21 -14.63 23.30
CA LEU A 3 -0.75 -14.75 24.41
C LEU A 3 -0.17 -14.24 25.74
N ALA A 4 1.04 -14.70 26.07
CA ALA A 4 1.69 -14.36 27.34
C ALA A 4 2.02 -12.86 27.42
N GLN A 5 2.54 -12.26 26.34
CA GLN A 5 2.84 -10.82 26.32
C GLN A 5 1.60 -9.96 26.39
N LEU A 6 0.51 -10.33 25.70
CA LEU A 6 -0.74 -9.61 25.82
C LEU A 6 -1.31 -9.75 27.22
N ASN A 7 -1.32 -10.95 27.82
CA ASN A 7 -1.71 -11.13 29.22
C ASN A 7 -0.84 -10.28 30.17
N VAL A 8 0.47 -10.18 29.95
CA VAL A 8 1.34 -9.27 30.72
C VAL A 8 0.97 -7.81 30.52
N SER A 9 0.60 -7.39 29.30
CA SER A 9 0.08 -6.04 29.04
C SER A 9 -1.29 -5.78 29.68
N HIS A 10 -2.09 -6.82 29.95
CA HIS A 10 -3.33 -6.70 30.72
C HIS A 10 -3.08 -6.38 32.19
N LEU A 11 -1.96 -6.86 32.72
CA LEU A 11 -1.55 -6.59 34.09
C LEU A 11 -0.79 -5.27 34.24
N ARG A 12 -0.40 -4.60 33.14
CA ARG A 12 0.26 -3.28 33.20
C ARG A 12 -0.74 -2.24 33.72
N GLY A 13 -0.39 -1.59 34.83
CA GLY A 13 -1.21 -0.56 35.50
C GLY A 13 -1.88 -1.02 36.78
N VAL A 14 -1.88 -2.32 37.08
CA VAL A 14 -2.41 -2.85 38.34
C VAL A 14 -1.32 -2.78 39.41
N THR A 15 -1.50 -1.91 40.40
CA THR A 15 -0.49 -1.67 41.45
C THR A 15 -0.81 -2.39 42.76
N CYS A 16 -2.04 -2.87 42.96
CA CYS A 16 -2.45 -3.58 44.18
C CYS A 16 -2.41 -5.10 44.02
N LYS A 17 -1.83 -5.79 45.02
CA LYS A 17 -1.67 -7.26 45.05
C LYS A 17 -3.01 -8.02 44.95
N ALA A 18 -4.08 -7.48 45.54
CA ALA A 18 -5.41 -8.11 45.48
C ALA A 18 -5.99 -8.08 44.06
N ASP A 19 -5.81 -6.97 43.35
CA ASP A 19 -6.28 -6.80 41.98
C ASP A 19 -5.45 -7.63 41.00
N ILE A 20 -4.13 -7.73 41.21
CA ILE A 20 -3.26 -8.63 40.43
C ILE A 20 -3.73 -10.09 40.57
N ASN A 21 -3.98 -10.55 41.80
CA ASN A 21 -4.44 -11.92 42.04
C ASN A 21 -5.82 -12.21 41.44
N THR A 22 -6.68 -11.19 41.37
CA THR A 22 -8.02 -11.31 40.76
C THR A 22 -7.90 -11.34 39.24
N GLN A 23 -7.10 -10.46 38.64
CA GLN A 23 -6.87 -10.44 37.20
C GLN A 23 -6.07 -11.64 36.68
N LEU A 24 -5.13 -12.17 37.47
CA LEU A 24 -4.42 -13.41 37.14
C LEU A 24 -5.37 -14.60 36.96
N LYS A 25 -6.45 -14.65 37.74
CA LYS A 25 -7.49 -15.69 37.62
C LYS A 25 -8.39 -15.50 36.40
N ASP A 26 -8.50 -14.27 35.90
CA ASP A 26 -9.32 -13.91 34.73
C ASP A 26 -8.49 -13.83 33.42
N LEU A 27 -7.20 -14.16 33.47
CA LEU A 27 -6.36 -14.22 32.28
C LEU A 27 -6.89 -15.27 31.31
N SER A 28 -7.07 -14.85 30.07
CA SER A 28 -7.56 -15.75 29.03
C SER A 28 -6.46 -16.71 28.59
N THR A 29 -6.86 -17.96 28.37
CA THR A 29 -5.99 -19.06 27.95
C THR A 29 -5.96 -19.23 26.43
N THR A 30 -6.87 -18.59 25.71
CA THR A 30 -6.96 -18.64 24.24
C THR A 30 -6.69 -17.26 23.63
N LEU A 31 -6.07 -17.27 22.44
CA LEU A 31 -5.75 -16.04 21.71
C LEU A 31 -6.99 -15.21 21.34
N PRO A 32 -8.09 -15.79 20.80
CA PRO A 32 -9.29 -15.03 20.49
C PRO A 32 -9.90 -14.31 21.70
N ALA A 33 -9.93 -14.97 22.86
CA ALA A 33 -10.46 -14.37 24.08
C ALA A 33 -9.57 -13.22 24.58
N VAL A 34 -8.25 -13.37 24.51
CA VAL A 34 -7.33 -12.26 24.82
C VAL A 34 -7.54 -11.09 23.84
N TYR A 35 -7.67 -11.34 22.54
CA TYR A 35 -7.91 -10.27 21.56
C TYR A 35 -9.24 -9.56 21.79
N TYR A 36 -10.31 -10.31 22.05
CA TYR A 36 -11.61 -9.76 22.40
C TYR A 36 -11.53 -8.84 23.62
N LYS A 37 -10.97 -9.33 24.74
CA LYS A 37 -10.78 -8.51 25.96
C LYS A 37 -9.89 -7.29 25.70
N THR A 38 -8.88 -7.42 24.85
CA THR A 38 -8.02 -6.28 24.46
C THR A 38 -8.82 -5.22 23.72
N LEU A 39 -9.69 -5.61 22.78
CA LEU A 39 -10.55 -4.68 22.05
C LEU A 39 -11.60 -4.02 22.93
N GLU A 40 -12.19 -4.75 23.90
CA GLU A 40 -13.08 -4.16 24.90
C GLU A 40 -12.37 -3.07 25.71
N ARG A 41 -11.13 -3.34 26.13
CA ARG A 41 -10.30 -2.34 26.83
C ARG A 41 -9.96 -1.16 25.93
N ILE A 42 -9.69 -1.40 24.66
CA ILE A 42 -9.47 -0.31 23.69
C ILE A 42 -10.72 0.58 23.61
N ASN A 43 -11.91 -0.02 23.55
CA ASN A 43 -13.19 0.69 23.48
C ASN A 43 -13.54 1.44 24.78
N ALA A 44 -13.05 0.96 25.92
CA ALA A 44 -13.26 1.59 27.23
C ALA A 44 -12.32 2.79 27.50
N GLN A 45 -11.36 3.07 26.62
CA GLN A 45 -10.49 4.25 26.74
C GLN A 45 -11.27 5.56 26.51
N PRO A 46 -10.69 6.73 26.87
CA PRO A 46 -11.26 8.02 26.49
C PRO A 46 -11.50 8.09 24.97
N PRO A 47 -12.58 8.75 24.50
CA PRO A 47 -13.01 8.69 23.09
C PRO A 47 -11.91 8.97 22.07
N LEU A 48 -11.01 9.90 22.41
CA LEU A 48 -9.87 10.27 21.57
C LEU A 48 -8.83 9.14 21.44
N HIS A 49 -8.53 8.43 22.52
CA HIS A 49 -7.61 7.29 22.51
C HIS A 49 -8.22 6.10 21.78
N THR A 50 -9.52 5.84 22.00
CA THR A 50 -10.27 4.82 21.28
C THR A 50 -10.23 5.07 19.78
N LYS A 51 -10.55 6.30 19.34
CA LYS A 51 -10.49 6.69 17.92
C LYS A 51 -9.08 6.57 17.36
N LEU A 52 -8.05 6.99 18.12
CA LEU A 52 -6.65 6.87 17.70
C LEU A 52 -6.22 5.41 17.51
N ALA A 53 -6.58 4.53 18.45
CA ALA A 53 -6.28 3.11 18.39
C ALA A 53 -6.97 2.44 17.20
N VAL A 54 -8.27 2.68 17.04
CA VAL A 54 -9.09 2.13 15.95
C VAL A 54 -8.51 2.54 14.59
N ARG A 55 -8.23 3.83 14.38
CA ARG A 55 -7.62 4.33 13.13
C ARG A 55 -6.23 3.75 12.89
N THR A 56 -5.43 3.58 13.93
CA THR A 56 -4.10 2.98 13.83
C THR A 56 -4.18 1.52 13.38
N LEU A 57 -5.02 0.72 14.03
CA LEU A 57 -5.21 -0.69 13.68
C LEU A 57 -5.82 -0.83 12.27
N SER A 58 -6.79 0.02 11.93
CA SER A 58 -7.36 0.18 10.59
C SER A 58 -6.28 0.37 9.52
N LEU A 59 -5.37 1.34 9.72
CA LEU A 59 -4.27 1.60 8.81
C LEU A 59 -3.33 0.40 8.70
N LEU A 60 -2.87 -0.16 9.82
CA LEU A 60 -1.94 -1.30 9.83
C LEU A 60 -2.54 -2.58 9.22
N MET A 61 -3.85 -2.75 9.28
CA MET A 61 -4.57 -3.83 8.59
C MET A 61 -4.58 -3.64 7.07
N SER A 62 -4.70 -2.39 6.63
CA SER A 62 -4.99 -2.08 5.23
C SER A 62 -3.74 -1.84 4.38
N VAL A 63 -2.62 -1.42 4.97
CA VAL A 63 -1.39 -1.11 4.22
C VAL A 63 -0.70 -2.33 3.60
N PHE A 64 -0.20 -2.16 2.37
CA PHE A 64 0.59 -3.18 1.64
C PHE A 64 2.05 -3.31 2.09
N GLU A 65 2.62 -2.24 2.63
CA GLU A 65 3.95 -2.21 3.21
C GLU A 65 3.86 -1.60 4.62
N PRO A 66 4.70 -2.02 5.56
CA PRO A 66 4.78 -1.42 6.88
C PRO A 66 5.06 0.08 6.80
N LEU A 67 4.34 0.86 7.62
CA LEU A 67 4.55 2.30 7.69
C LEU A 67 5.73 2.62 8.62
N THR A 68 6.55 3.59 8.22
CA THR A 68 7.49 4.21 9.17
C THR A 68 6.74 5.01 10.24
N PHE A 69 7.42 5.37 11.32
CA PHE A 69 6.81 6.16 12.41
C PHE A 69 6.23 7.47 11.90
N ASP A 70 6.98 8.19 11.07
CA ASP A 70 6.55 9.48 10.56
C ASP A 70 5.43 9.34 9.52
N GLN A 71 5.45 8.27 8.72
CA GLN A 71 4.34 7.93 7.81
C GLN A 71 3.05 7.65 8.58
N LEU A 72 3.10 6.85 9.64
CA LEU A 72 1.92 6.54 10.45
C LEU A 72 1.37 7.79 11.14
N ARG A 73 2.25 8.59 11.77
CA ARG A 73 1.84 9.82 12.46
C ARG A 73 1.24 10.83 11.51
N GLU A 74 1.80 10.97 10.31
CA GLU A 74 1.21 11.83 9.29
C GLU A 74 -0.13 11.27 8.80
N ALA A 75 -0.24 9.97 8.51
CA ALA A 75 -1.49 9.34 8.10
C ALA A 75 -2.63 9.60 9.09
N LEU A 76 -2.36 9.46 10.39
CA LEU A 76 -3.33 9.72 11.46
C LEU A 76 -3.71 11.20 11.56
N SER A 77 -2.80 12.11 11.18
CA SER A 77 -3.07 13.56 11.12
C SER A 77 -3.90 13.98 9.90
N ILE A 78 -3.84 13.20 8.82
CA ILE A 78 -4.60 13.48 7.60
C ILE A 78 -6.09 13.27 7.93
N ASN A 79 -6.90 14.28 7.60
CA ASN A 79 -8.33 14.36 7.89
C ASN A 79 -8.70 14.49 9.38
N ALA A 80 -7.79 14.93 10.26
CA ALA A 80 -8.12 15.29 11.64
C ALA A 80 -8.99 16.57 11.76
N ALA A 81 -9.55 17.07 10.65
CA ALA A 81 -10.17 18.39 10.50
C ALA A 81 -11.57 18.54 11.14
N GLU A 82 -11.95 17.68 12.08
CA GLU A 82 -13.25 17.76 12.77
C GLU A 82 -13.17 17.91 14.29
N GLN A 83 -11.98 17.93 14.91
CA GLN A 83 -11.88 18.01 16.37
C GLN A 83 -10.83 19.01 16.84
N GLU A 84 -11.33 20.03 17.54
CA GLU A 84 -10.58 21.01 18.33
C GLU A 84 -9.55 20.33 19.26
N ASP A 85 -8.31 20.81 19.17
CA ASP A 85 -7.43 21.14 20.30
C ASP A 85 -6.82 20.05 21.22
N ALA A 86 -6.90 18.76 20.92
CA ALA A 86 -6.29 17.77 21.84
C ALA A 86 -4.77 17.54 21.65
N TRP A 87 -4.25 17.70 20.43
CA TRP A 87 -2.82 17.57 20.14
C TRP A 87 -2.30 18.90 19.61
N ASN A 88 -1.65 19.68 20.47
CA ASN A 88 -1.07 20.99 20.11
C ASN A 88 -0.12 20.88 18.89
N ASP A 89 0.48 19.71 18.68
CA ASP A 89 1.06 19.30 17.40
C ASP A 89 0.04 18.46 16.63
N ARG A 90 -0.28 18.83 15.39
CA ARG A 90 -1.19 18.08 14.50
C ARG A 90 -0.81 16.59 14.29
N ARG A 91 0.33 16.12 14.82
CA ARG A 91 0.84 14.73 14.75
C ARG A 91 0.90 14.09 16.14
N PRO A 92 0.07 13.08 16.46
CA PRO A 92 0.06 12.46 17.79
C PRO A 92 1.43 11.83 18.13
N PRO A 93 1.91 11.92 19.38
CA PRO A 93 3.14 11.24 19.80
C PRO A 93 3.06 9.73 19.62
N LEU A 94 4.12 9.11 19.10
CA LEU A 94 4.12 7.66 18.80
C LEU A 94 3.87 6.80 20.04
N ALA A 95 4.40 7.21 21.21
CA ALA A 95 4.16 6.52 22.47
C ALA A 95 2.67 6.38 22.78
N ILE A 96 1.90 7.45 22.56
CA ILE A 96 0.47 7.48 22.85
C ILE A 96 -0.31 6.68 21.81
N VAL A 97 0.11 6.72 20.54
CA VAL A 97 -0.45 5.86 19.48
C VAL A 97 -0.35 4.38 19.87
N LEU A 98 0.83 3.95 20.35
CA LEU A 98 1.07 2.54 20.69
C LEU A 98 0.42 2.13 22.01
N GLU A 99 0.41 3.02 22.99
CA GLU A 99 -0.32 2.83 24.25
C GLU A 99 -1.81 2.63 23.99
N ALA A 100 -2.40 3.48 23.14
CA ALA A 100 -3.80 3.37 22.75
C ALA A 100 -4.12 2.02 22.08
N CYS A 101 -3.16 1.42 21.37
CA CYS A 101 -3.32 0.12 20.73
C CYS A 101 -3.20 -1.08 21.70
N MET A 102 -2.94 -0.86 22.99
CA MET A 102 -2.93 -1.90 24.04
C MET A 102 -2.10 -3.16 23.70
N GLY A 103 -0.96 -2.97 23.01
CA GLY A 103 -0.06 -4.06 22.64
C GLY A 103 -0.46 -4.84 21.37
N LEU A 104 -1.50 -4.42 20.65
CA LEU A 104 -1.85 -4.99 19.34
C LEU A 104 -0.97 -4.44 18.20
N ALA A 105 -0.28 -3.32 18.42
CA ALA A 105 0.73 -2.76 17.54
C ALA A 105 2.11 -2.80 18.21
N LYS A 106 3.15 -2.96 17.40
CA LYS A 106 4.55 -2.95 17.86
C LYS A 106 5.43 -2.15 16.91
N ILE A 107 6.55 -1.71 17.45
CA ILE A 107 7.64 -1.12 16.70
C ILE A 107 8.66 -2.20 16.33
N ASP A 108 9.16 -2.12 15.10
CA ASP A 108 10.47 -2.66 14.74
C ASP A 108 11.50 -1.52 14.84
N GLU A 109 12.36 -1.57 15.86
CA GLU A 109 13.38 -0.53 16.11
C GLU A 109 14.47 -0.52 15.04
N THR A 110 14.72 -1.67 14.39
CA THR A 110 15.75 -1.78 13.35
C THR A 110 15.29 -1.14 12.06
N ALA A 111 14.05 -1.44 11.64
CA ALA A 111 13.46 -0.92 10.42
C ALA A 111 12.73 0.43 10.63
N LYS A 112 12.59 0.90 11.88
CA LYS A 112 11.80 2.09 12.26
C LYS A 112 10.37 2.09 11.71
N THR A 113 9.74 0.91 11.73
CA THR A 113 8.41 0.66 11.18
C THR A 113 7.43 0.18 12.24
N VAL A 114 6.15 0.45 12.03
CA VAL A 114 5.06 0.00 12.91
C VAL A 114 4.30 -1.12 12.24
N HIS A 115 4.04 -2.19 12.99
CA HIS A 115 3.34 -3.37 12.52
C HIS A 115 2.33 -3.85 13.55
N LEU A 116 1.41 -4.69 13.10
CA LEU A 116 0.64 -5.51 14.03
C LEU A 116 1.59 -6.41 14.82
N PHE A 117 1.27 -6.59 16.09
CA PHE A 117 2.14 -7.30 17.01
C PHE A 117 2.43 -8.75 16.57
N HIS A 118 1.43 -9.42 16.01
CA HIS A 118 1.53 -10.78 15.48
C HIS A 118 0.55 -11.00 14.32
N LEU A 119 0.87 -11.93 13.41
CA LEU A 119 0.01 -12.26 12.26
C LEU A 119 -1.40 -12.69 12.68
N SER A 120 -1.52 -13.43 13.78
CA SER A 120 -2.82 -13.84 14.33
C SER A 120 -3.70 -12.67 14.81
N VAL A 121 -3.13 -11.49 15.12
CA VAL A 121 -3.92 -10.27 15.36
C VAL A 121 -4.61 -9.87 14.06
N ARG A 122 -3.87 -9.88 12.94
CA ARG A 122 -4.38 -9.55 11.61
C ARG A 122 -5.53 -10.50 11.23
N GLU A 123 -5.30 -11.79 11.39
CA GLU A 123 -6.32 -12.82 11.09
C GLU A 123 -7.57 -12.60 11.94
N TYR A 124 -7.41 -12.41 13.25
CA TYR A 124 -8.53 -12.18 14.15
C TYR A 124 -9.32 -10.92 13.79
N LEU A 125 -8.65 -9.78 13.58
CA LEU A 125 -9.31 -8.52 13.21
C LEU A 125 -10.05 -8.62 11.87
N ALA A 126 -9.54 -9.43 10.93
CA ALA A 126 -10.23 -9.69 9.66
C ALA A 126 -11.53 -10.50 9.86
N THR A 127 -11.59 -11.44 10.82
CA THR A 127 -12.79 -12.27 11.05
C THR A 127 -13.97 -11.48 11.61
N ILE A 128 -13.71 -10.45 12.40
CA ILE A 128 -14.74 -9.67 13.10
C ILE A 128 -15.24 -8.45 12.32
N ASN A 129 -14.69 -8.22 11.11
CA ASN A 129 -15.03 -7.13 10.20
C ASN A 129 -15.09 -5.74 10.89
N LEU A 130 -14.29 -5.52 11.95
CA LEU A 130 -14.44 -4.38 12.86
C LEU A 130 -14.21 -3.02 12.18
N PHE A 131 -13.60 -3.01 11.00
CA PHE A 131 -13.09 -1.82 10.34
C PHE A 131 -13.59 -1.70 8.91
N GLU A 132 -14.89 -1.87 8.68
CA GLU A 132 -15.50 -1.68 7.36
C GLU A 132 -15.21 -0.26 6.80
N GLU A 133 -15.09 0.74 7.67
CA GLU A 133 -14.66 2.11 7.33
C GLU A 133 -13.17 2.23 6.95
N ALA A 134 -12.30 1.33 7.42
CA ALA A 134 -10.86 1.34 7.11
C ALA A 134 -10.57 1.21 5.62
N CYS A 135 -11.42 0.47 4.90
CA CYS A 135 -11.35 0.31 3.47
C CYS A 135 -11.46 1.65 2.72
N THR A 136 -12.05 2.67 3.34
CA THR A 136 -12.18 4.01 2.78
C THR A 136 -11.15 5.00 3.34
N GLU A 137 -10.60 4.73 4.52
CA GLU A 137 -9.67 5.63 5.21
C GLU A 137 -8.32 5.72 4.48
N VAL A 138 -7.70 4.58 4.13
CA VAL A 138 -6.38 4.58 3.49
C VAL A 138 -6.39 5.25 2.10
N PRO A 139 -7.34 4.93 1.19
CA PRO A 139 -7.49 5.66 -0.06
C PRO A 139 -7.67 7.17 0.15
N ARG A 140 -8.55 7.59 1.08
CA ARG A 140 -8.77 9.02 1.38
C ARG A 140 -7.49 9.69 1.90
N ASN A 141 -6.75 9.03 2.79
CA ASN A 141 -5.48 9.55 3.30
C ASN A 141 -4.45 9.68 2.18
N CYS A 142 -4.36 8.69 1.29
CA CYS A 142 -3.47 8.75 0.14
C CYS A 142 -3.80 9.93 -0.76
N ILE A 143 -5.08 10.10 -1.13
CA ILE A 143 -5.51 11.20 -2.00
C ILE A 143 -5.31 12.56 -1.32
N ALA A 144 -5.70 12.70 -0.05
CA ALA A 144 -5.54 13.94 0.70
C ALA A 144 -4.06 14.33 0.87
N SER A 145 -3.17 13.35 1.10
CA SER A 145 -1.71 13.57 1.14
C SER A 145 -1.20 14.09 -0.21
N LEU A 146 -1.60 13.44 -1.32
CA LEU A 146 -1.20 13.81 -2.67
C LEU A 146 -1.79 15.14 -3.17
N ARG A 147 -2.90 15.62 -2.60
CA ARG A 147 -3.54 16.91 -2.93
C ARG A 147 -2.80 18.12 -2.36
N ARG A 148 -1.96 17.98 -1.33
CA ARG A 148 -1.28 19.12 -0.69
C ARG A 148 -0.44 19.92 -1.71
N LYS A 149 -0.51 21.26 -1.61
CA LYS A 149 0.07 22.23 -2.57
C LYS A 149 1.60 22.18 -2.68
N SER A 150 2.30 21.69 -1.64
CA SER A 150 3.77 21.57 -1.58
C SER A 150 4.38 20.62 -2.62
N LEU A 151 3.56 19.98 -3.46
CA LEU A 151 3.96 18.94 -4.41
C LEU A 151 3.95 19.44 -5.88
N ALA A 152 3.64 20.71 -6.13
CA ALA A 152 3.36 21.26 -7.47
C ALA A 152 4.59 21.71 -8.29
N HIS A 153 5.79 21.71 -7.73
CA HIS A 153 6.99 22.30 -8.37
C HIS A 153 8.24 21.43 -8.29
N VAL A 154 8.11 20.11 -8.38
CA VAL A 154 9.24 19.24 -8.05
C VAL A 154 9.61 18.34 -9.22
N SER A 155 10.85 18.51 -9.65
CA SER A 155 11.50 17.70 -10.67
C SER A 155 11.87 16.32 -10.11
N SER A 156 12.33 15.42 -10.97
CA SER A 156 12.67 14.03 -10.64
C SER A 156 14.05 13.87 -9.98
N SER A 157 14.48 14.75 -9.09
CA SER A 157 15.81 14.66 -8.45
C SER A 157 15.78 13.88 -7.12
N THR A 158 16.86 13.14 -6.84
CA THR A 158 17.04 12.33 -5.62
C THR A 158 17.10 13.18 -4.35
N GLU A 159 17.64 14.39 -4.43
CA GLU A 159 17.71 15.35 -3.31
C GLU A 159 16.32 15.88 -2.91
N GLU A 160 15.44 16.09 -3.90
CA GLU A 160 14.07 16.52 -3.66
C GLU A 160 13.18 15.41 -3.08
N LEU A 161 13.51 14.13 -3.33
CA LEU A 161 12.85 12.97 -2.72
C LEU A 161 13.20 12.83 -1.23
N GLU A 162 14.45 13.08 -0.85
CA GLU A 162 14.87 13.10 0.56
C GLU A 162 14.21 14.29 1.30
N ALA A 163 14.18 15.48 0.71
CA ALA A 163 13.44 16.64 1.27
C ALA A 163 11.93 16.37 1.44
N ARG A 164 11.35 15.51 0.61
CA ARG A 164 9.95 15.05 0.75
C ARG A 164 9.75 14.07 1.91
N LYS A 165 10.69 13.18 2.18
CA LYS A 165 10.61 12.28 3.35
C LYS A 165 10.57 13.08 4.64
N GLU A 166 11.27 14.21 4.70
CA GLU A 166 11.29 15.09 5.86
C GLU A 166 9.95 15.85 6.04
N ASN A 167 9.35 16.33 4.95
CA ASN A 167 8.18 17.22 5.03
C ASN A 167 6.81 16.51 4.90
N ALA A 168 6.71 15.47 4.08
CA ALA A 168 5.48 14.71 3.79
C ALA A 168 5.77 13.19 3.64
N PRO A 169 6.25 12.52 4.71
CA PRO A 169 6.65 11.11 4.69
C PRO A 169 5.58 10.15 4.15
N PHE A 170 4.30 10.35 4.48
CA PHE A 170 3.18 9.53 4.01
C PHE A 170 2.86 9.77 2.53
N ALA A 171 3.23 10.91 1.95
CA ALA A 171 3.04 11.17 0.51
C ALA A 171 3.85 10.18 -0.34
N VAL A 172 5.01 9.73 0.15
CA VAL A 172 5.84 8.70 -0.52
C VAL A 172 5.11 7.37 -0.56
N TYR A 173 4.52 6.95 0.58
CA TYR A 173 3.70 5.74 0.64
C TYR A 173 2.48 5.87 -0.30
N ALA A 174 1.77 7.00 -0.21
CA ALA A 174 0.61 7.28 -1.02
C ALA A 174 0.95 7.20 -2.51
N ALA A 175 2.01 7.86 -2.97
CA ALA A 175 2.44 7.84 -4.37
C ALA A 175 2.72 6.41 -4.86
N ARG A 176 3.29 5.54 -4.02
CA ARG A 176 3.60 4.15 -4.37
C ARG A 176 2.38 3.22 -4.37
N PHE A 177 1.42 3.42 -3.47
CA PHE A 177 0.39 2.40 -3.19
C PHE A 177 -1.05 2.85 -3.36
N TRP A 178 -1.34 4.14 -3.63
CA TRP A 178 -2.72 4.64 -3.70
C TRP A 178 -3.60 3.86 -4.67
N HIS A 179 -3.07 3.48 -5.84
CA HIS A 179 -3.79 2.75 -6.88
C HIS A 179 -4.33 1.41 -6.40
N ARG A 180 -3.59 0.72 -5.52
CA ARG A 180 -3.98 -0.60 -5.00
C ARG A 180 -5.05 -0.49 -3.92
N HIS A 181 -5.04 0.58 -3.14
CA HIS A 181 -6.08 0.83 -2.13
C HIS A 181 -7.43 1.15 -2.76
N VAL A 182 -7.43 1.73 -3.96
CA VAL A 182 -8.64 2.08 -4.71
C VAL A 182 -9.24 0.87 -5.47
N LYS A 183 -8.46 -0.19 -5.70
CA LYS A 183 -8.92 -1.41 -6.37
C LYS A 183 -9.73 -2.27 -5.37
N GLY A 184 -11.03 -1.98 -5.23
CA GLY A 184 -11.98 -3.00 -4.79
C GLY A 184 -13.12 -2.63 -3.83
N ARG A 185 -13.24 -1.40 -3.26
CA ARG A 185 -14.39 -1.04 -2.40
C ARG A 185 -14.68 0.47 -2.36
N GLY A 186 -15.96 0.86 -2.39
CA GLY A 186 -16.43 2.23 -2.15
C GLY A 186 -16.54 3.11 -3.41
N GLU A 187 -17.26 2.63 -4.42
CA GLU A 187 -17.11 3.02 -5.84
C GLU A 187 -17.62 4.41 -6.25
N ASP A 188 -18.42 5.14 -5.47
CA ASP A 188 -18.95 6.42 -6.00
C ASP A 188 -18.20 7.65 -5.48
N GLU A 189 -18.02 7.75 -4.16
CA GLU A 189 -17.35 8.89 -3.55
C GLU A 189 -15.85 8.90 -3.87
N LEU A 190 -15.17 7.75 -3.73
CA LEU A 190 -13.75 7.63 -4.07
C LEU A 190 -13.50 7.83 -5.56
N GLN A 191 -14.40 7.39 -6.45
CA GLN A 191 -14.26 7.61 -7.88
C GLN A 191 -14.43 9.09 -8.25
N SER A 192 -15.35 9.82 -7.60
CA SER A 192 -15.48 11.26 -7.84
C SER A 192 -14.23 12.03 -7.41
N VAL A 193 -13.71 11.73 -6.21
CA VAL A 193 -12.48 12.33 -5.65
C VAL A 193 -11.26 11.95 -6.48
N LEU A 194 -11.23 10.72 -7.02
CA LEU A 194 -10.20 10.23 -7.91
C LEU A 194 -10.24 10.90 -9.29
N LYS A 195 -11.42 10.97 -9.93
CA LYS A 195 -11.60 11.67 -11.20
C LYS A 195 -11.19 13.14 -11.09
N GLU A 196 -11.57 13.80 -10.00
CA GLU A 196 -11.13 15.17 -9.71
C GLU A 196 -9.60 15.25 -9.54
N PHE A 197 -9.00 14.33 -8.79
CA PHE A 197 -7.55 14.29 -8.60
C PHE A 197 -6.77 14.06 -9.91
N LEU A 198 -7.18 13.06 -10.70
CA LEU A 198 -6.56 12.70 -11.98
C LEU A 198 -6.74 13.80 -13.04
N SER A 199 -7.92 14.42 -13.11
CA SER A 199 -8.17 15.53 -14.05
C SER A 199 -7.39 16.80 -13.73
N ARG A 200 -7.05 17.04 -12.45
CA ARG A 200 -6.30 18.22 -12.01
C ARG A 200 -4.78 18.03 -11.99
N ARG A 201 -4.28 16.78 -11.96
CA ARG A 201 -2.84 16.49 -11.79
C ARG A 201 -2.39 15.22 -12.54
N PRO A 202 -2.24 15.28 -13.88
CA PRO A 202 -1.61 14.18 -14.63
C PRO A 202 -0.18 13.89 -14.15
N GLU A 203 0.54 14.91 -13.67
CA GLU A 203 1.92 14.84 -13.16
C GLU A 203 2.05 14.22 -11.76
N ALA A 204 1.00 14.18 -10.93
CA ALA A 204 1.07 13.52 -9.61
C ALA A 204 1.21 12.00 -9.73
N THR A 205 0.96 11.45 -10.94
CA THR A 205 1.31 10.08 -11.29
C THR A 205 2.81 9.89 -11.52
N ALA A 206 3.58 10.97 -11.73
CA ALA A 206 5.00 10.93 -12.12
C ALA A 206 5.98 10.67 -10.96
N PHE A 207 5.53 10.69 -9.70
CA PHE A 207 6.43 11.00 -8.59
C PHE A 207 7.15 9.83 -7.88
N VAL A 208 6.87 8.57 -8.18
CA VAL A 208 7.77 7.49 -7.75
C VAL A 208 7.86 6.53 -8.91
N ASN A 209 9.08 6.31 -9.39
CA ASN A 209 9.41 5.53 -10.58
C ASN A 209 9.07 6.27 -11.90
N THR A 210 10.07 6.39 -12.76
CA THR A 210 9.93 6.85 -14.14
C THR A 210 8.72 6.15 -14.80
N PRO A 211 8.05 6.75 -15.81
CA PRO A 211 6.96 6.10 -16.55
C PRO A 211 7.30 4.66 -16.94
N ALA A 212 8.57 4.45 -17.30
CA ALA A 212 9.18 3.15 -17.49
C ALA A 212 8.97 2.20 -16.31
N SER A 213 9.52 2.52 -15.14
CA SER A 213 9.44 1.64 -13.97
C SER A 213 7.99 1.41 -13.49
N ARG A 214 7.04 2.32 -13.76
CA ARG A 214 5.59 2.08 -13.52
C ARG A 214 4.97 1.06 -14.46
N LEU A 215 5.30 1.12 -15.76
CA LEU A 215 4.85 0.11 -16.73
C LEU A 215 5.43 -1.27 -16.41
N HIS A 216 6.72 -1.35 -16.06
CA HIS A 216 7.36 -2.58 -15.61
C HIS A 216 6.68 -3.17 -14.37
N GLN A 217 6.41 -2.35 -13.35
CA GLN A 217 5.75 -2.80 -12.13
C GLN A 217 4.29 -3.23 -12.38
N ALA A 218 3.53 -2.46 -13.18
CA ALA A 218 2.17 -2.83 -13.55
C ALA A 218 2.16 -4.19 -14.27
N ALA A 219 3.14 -4.43 -15.15
CA ALA A 219 3.27 -5.68 -15.86
C ALA A 219 3.71 -6.86 -14.98
N GLU A 220 4.68 -6.64 -14.08
CA GLU A 220 5.12 -7.65 -13.13
C GLU A 220 3.99 -8.09 -12.18
N LYS A 221 3.15 -7.14 -11.77
CA LYS A 221 2.02 -7.39 -10.86
C LYS A 221 0.74 -7.79 -11.57
N ARG A 222 0.75 -7.88 -12.90
CA ARG A 222 -0.40 -8.24 -13.75
C ARG A 222 -1.59 -7.28 -13.57
N ASP A 223 -1.31 -5.99 -13.35
CA ASP A 223 -2.33 -4.96 -13.12
C ASP A 223 -2.75 -4.28 -14.42
N ASP A 224 -3.68 -4.91 -15.14
CA ASP A 224 -4.17 -4.49 -16.46
C ASP A 224 -4.85 -3.11 -16.46
N LEU A 225 -5.55 -2.77 -15.37
CA LEU A 225 -6.22 -1.47 -15.23
C LEU A 225 -5.21 -0.34 -15.06
N TYR A 226 -4.22 -0.54 -14.19
CA TYR A 226 -3.18 0.46 -13.98
C TYR A 226 -2.29 0.60 -15.22
N LEU A 227 -1.96 -0.51 -15.87
CA LEU A 227 -1.25 -0.49 -17.15
C LEU A 227 -2.01 0.32 -18.21
N ARG A 228 -3.31 0.06 -18.41
CA ARG A 228 -4.14 0.82 -19.37
C ARG A 228 -4.21 2.29 -19.02
N HIS A 229 -4.33 2.62 -17.73
CA HIS A 229 -4.31 4.00 -17.28
C HIS A 229 -3.00 4.70 -17.64
N LEU A 230 -1.85 4.06 -17.40
CA LEU A 230 -0.53 4.60 -17.77
C LEU A 230 -0.42 4.83 -19.28
N ILE A 231 -0.82 3.85 -20.09
CA ILE A 231 -0.80 3.93 -21.57
C ILE A 231 -1.68 5.08 -22.06
N GLN A 232 -2.92 5.19 -21.55
CA GLN A 232 -3.86 6.26 -21.91
C GLN A 232 -3.33 7.66 -21.56
N HIS A 233 -2.45 7.76 -20.58
CA HIS A 233 -1.86 9.02 -20.13
C HIS A 233 -0.43 9.22 -20.67
N GLY A 234 -0.11 8.59 -21.81
CA GLY A 234 1.11 8.85 -22.57
C GLY A 234 2.37 8.21 -21.99
N ALA A 235 2.25 7.16 -21.18
CA ALA A 235 3.41 6.37 -20.80
C ALA A 235 4.03 5.73 -22.06
N ASP A 236 5.32 5.95 -22.26
CA ASP A 236 6.07 5.32 -23.35
C ASP A 236 6.22 3.82 -23.07
N VAL A 237 5.52 3.01 -23.87
CA VAL A 237 5.49 1.55 -23.71
C VAL A 237 6.83 0.90 -24.04
N ASN A 238 7.67 1.53 -24.87
CA ASN A 238 8.94 0.97 -25.32
C ASN A 238 10.11 1.25 -24.39
N THR A 239 9.87 1.93 -23.28
CA THR A 239 10.90 2.14 -22.26
C THR A 239 11.48 0.83 -21.73
N THR A 240 12.76 0.88 -21.37
CA THR A 240 13.47 -0.24 -20.76
C THR A 240 13.97 0.13 -19.36
N ASP A 241 14.14 -0.87 -18.50
CA ASP A 241 14.89 -0.74 -17.25
C ASP A 241 16.42 -0.82 -17.48
N GLU A 242 17.18 -0.82 -16.38
CA GLU A 242 18.65 -0.90 -16.41
C GLU A 242 19.18 -2.22 -17.01
N GLU A 243 18.37 -3.27 -17.00
CA GLU A 243 18.69 -4.57 -17.59
C GLU A 243 18.22 -4.66 -19.04
N GLY A 244 17.69 -3.59 -19.61
CA GLY A 244 17.13 -3.57 -20.97
C GLY A 244 15.77 -4.29 -21.08
N ASN A 245 15.14 -4.67 -19.97
CA ASN A 245 13.83 -5.29 -20.00
C ASN A 245 12.77 -4.23 -20.27
N THR A 246 11.82 -4.55 -21.15
CA THR A 246 10.58 -3.77 -21.38
C THR A 246 9.45 -4.26 -20.47
N ALA A 247 8.34 -3.52 -20.39
CA ALA A 247 7.16 -3.96 -19.66
C ALA A 247 6.64 -5.33 -20.14
N LEU A 248 6.84 -5.66 -21.42
CA LEU A 248 6.46 -6.96 -21.97
C LEU A 248 7.28 -8.11 -21.39
N HIS A 249 8.57 -7.90 -21.08
CA HIS A 249 9.41 -8.89 -20.40
C HIS A 249 8.86 -9.22 -19.00
N TYR A 250 8.44 -8.20 -18.25
CA TYR A 250 7.84 -8.42 -16.93
C TYR A 250 6.46 -9.08 -17.00
N ALA A 251 5.64 -8.75 -18.01
CA ALA A 251 4.37 -9.44 -18.27
C ALA A 251 4.61 -10.93 -18.60
N ALA A 252 5.63 -11.20 -19.41
CA ALA A 252 6.07 -12.54 -19.77
C ALA A 252 6.58 -13.36 -18.58
N ARG A 253 7.39 -12.75 -17.72
CA ARG A 253 7.89 -13.36 -16.48
C ARG A 253 6.77 -13.63 -15.46
N SER A 254 5.78 -12.75 -15.36
CA SER A 254 4.69 -12.86 -14.36
C SER A 254 3.51 -13.72 -14.82
N GLY A 255 3.42 -14.05 -16.11
CA GLY A 255 2.28 -14.79 -16.68
C GLY A 255 1.06 -13.91 -16.99
N GLY A 256 1.26 -12.60 -17.19
CA GLY A 256 0.19 -11.63 -17.40
C GLY A 256 -0.31 -11.53 -18.85
N VAL A 257 -1.13 -12.47 -19.32
CA VAL A 257 -1.66 -12.47 -20.70
C VAL A 257 -2.42 -11.18 -21.04
N GLN A 258 -3.33 -10.70 -20.18
CA GLN A 258 -4.10 -9.48 -20.44
C GLN A 258 -3.23 -8.23 -20.49
N VAL A 259 -2.19 -8.17 -19.64
CA VAL A 259 -1.19 -7.10 -19.67
C VAL A 259 -0.39 -7.15 -20.96
N ALA A 260 0.06 -8.33 -21.38
CA ALA A 260 0.77 -8.51 -22.65
C ALA A 260 -0.10 -8.08 -23.84
N GLU A 261 -1.40 -8.38 -23.82
CA GLU A 261 -2.34 -7.92 -24.83
C GLU A 261 -2.43 -6.40 -24.91
N HIS A 262 -2.61 -5.72 -23.77
CA HIS A 262 -2.67 -4.26 -23.73
C HIS A 262 -1.36 -3.60 -24.17
N LEU A 263 -0.21 -4.17 -23.81
CA LEU A 263 1.10 -3.68 -24.26
C LEU A 263 1.29 -3.83 -25.76
N LEU A 264 0.94 -4.99 -26.35
CA LEU A 264 1.01 -5.19 -27.79
C LEU A 264 0.05 -4.28 -28.55
N ALA A 265 -1.17 -4.08 -28.02
CA ALA A 265 -2.14 -3.15 -28.60
C ALA A 265 -1.66 -1.69 -28.56
N ALA A 266 -0.79 -1.35 -27.60
CA ALA A 266 -0.17 -0.04 -27.47
C ALA A 266 1.11 0.13 -28.30
N GLY A 267 1.52 -0.89 -29.08
CA GLY A 267 2.66 -0.80 -29.99
C GLY A 267 4.02 -1.08 -29.34
N VAL A 268 4.06 -1.86 -28.26
CA VAL A 268 5.35 -2.30 -27.69
C VAL A 268 6.10 -3.21 -28.67
N ASP A 269 7.42 -3.04 -28.78
CA ASP A 269 8.25 -3.91 -29.63
C ASP A 269 8.31 -5.33 -29.04
N VAL A 270 7.61 -6.26 -29.69
CA VAL A 270 7.60 -7.69 -29.35
C VAL A 270 8.96 -8.36 -29.56
N GLY A 271 9.79 -7.80 -30.44
CA GLY A 271 11.13 -8.28 -30.76
C GLY A 271 12.25 -7.71 -29.91
N ALA A 272 11.94 -6.79 -28.98
CA ALA A 272 12.92 -6.17 -28.11
C ALA A 272 13.70 -7.23 -27.32
N ARG A 273 15.02 -7.05 -27.25
CA ARG A 273 15.94 -7.92 -26.52
C ARG A 273 16.50 -7.18 -25.32
N ASN A 274 16.46 -7.83 -24.15
CA ASN A 274 17.11 -7.31 -22.95
C ASN A 274 18.65 -7.44 -23.04
N SER A 275 19.36 -7.00 -22.00
CA SER A 275 20.83 -7.02 -21.92
C SER A 275 21.45 -8.42 -22.01
N VAL A 276 20.70 -9.47 -21.67
CA VAL A 276 21.10 -10.88 -21.81
C VAL A 276 20.74 -11.43 -23.19
N GLY A 277 20.16 -10.60 -24.07
CA GLY A 277 19.78 -10.95 -25.42
C GLY A 277 18.45 -11.72 -25.52
N GLN A 278 17.68 -11.78 -24.44
CA GLN A 278 16.40 -12.49 -24.39
C GLN A 278 15.23 -11.60 -24.81
N THR A 279 14.29 -12.18 -25.53
CA THR A 279 12.98 -11.58 -25.83
C THR A 279 11.96 -11.88 -24.73
N ALA A 280 10.83 -11.18 -24.74
CA ALA A 280 9.71 -11.49 -23.83
C ALA A 280 9.18 -12.94 -24.01
N GLU A 281 9.14 -13.49 -25.23
CA GLU A 281 8.74 -14.89 -25.43
C GLU A 281 9.72 -15.85 -24.75
N GLU A 282 11.02 -15.65 -24.95
CA GLU A 282 12.07 -16.49 -24.35
C GLU A 282 12.07 -16.38 -22.82
N MET A 283 11.78 -15.19 -22.27
CA MET A 283 11.59 -15.02 -20.84
C MET A 283 10.35 -15.78 -20.34
N ALA A 284 9.22 -15.71 -21.03
CA ALA A 284 8.03 -16.49 -20.66
C ALA A 284 8.31 -18.00 -20.67
N GLN A 285 9.11 -18.50 -21.63
CA GLN A 285 9.54 -19.90 -21.68
C GLN A 285 10.42 -20.26 -20.47
N ALA A 286 11.41 -19.43 -20.13
CA ALA A 286 12.31 -19.67 -19.00
C ALA A 286 11.57 -19.75 -17.65
N TYR A 287 10.48 -18.99 -17.50
CA TYR A 287 9.63 -18.99 -16.30
C TYR A 287 8.43 -19.95 -16.38
N GLY A 288 8.27 -20.70 -17.47
CA GLY A 288 7.21 -21.71 -17.62
C GLY A 288 5.80 -21.15 -17.85
N ASN A 289 5.67 -19.89 -18.30
CA ASN A 289 4.38 -19.23 -18.51
C ASN A 289 3.80 -19.58 -19.89
N VAL A 290 3.34 -20.81 -20.06
CA VAL A 290 2.90 -21.40 -21.35
C VAL A 290 1.82 -20.57 -22.06
N ASP A 291 0.86 -20.01 -21.32
CA ASP A 291 -0.22 -19.20 -21.90
C ASP A 291 0.31 -17.92 -22.56
N VAL A 292 1.31 -17.27 -21.94
CA VAL A 292 1.93 -16.07 -22.50
C VAL A 292 2.79 -16.43 -23.71
N VAL A 293 3.50 -17.57 -23.68
CA VAL A 293 4.25 -18.07 -24.85
C VAL A 293 3.32 -18.28 -26.04
N PHE A 294 2.19 -18.97 -25.82
CA PHE A 294 1.21 -19.21 -26.87
C PHE A 294 0.62 -17.89 -27.41
N PHE A 295 0.28 -16.97 -26.51
CA PHE A 295 -0.23 -15.66 -26.87
C PHE A 295 0.75 -14.84 -27.72
N LEU A 296 2.00 -14.69 -27.25
CA LEU A 296 3.04 -13.91 -27.95
C LEU A 296 3.40 -14.52 -29.30
N ARG A 297 3.47 -15.85 -29.40
CA ARG A 297 3.77 -16.53 -30.68
C ARG A 297 2.67 -16.33 -31.72
N ASN A 298 1.41 -16.28 -31.30
CA ASN A 298 0.28 -16.10 -32.21
C ASN A 298 0.09 -14.63 -32.61
N ARG A 299 0.05 -13.70 -31.66
CA ARG A 299 -0.11 -12.26 -31.93
C ARG A 299 1.15 -11.62 -32.53
N GLY A 300 2.35 -12.11 -32.17
CA GLY A 300 3.62 -11.63 -32.73
C GLY A 300 3.81 -11.95 -34.21
N ARG A 301 3.15 -13.01 -34.72
CA ARG A 301 3.11 -13.33 -36.17
C ARG A 301 2.12 -12.46 -36.93
N GLU A 302 0.97 -12.13 -36.35
CA GLU A 302 -0.03 -11.25 -36.98
C GLU A 302 0.48 -9.81 -37.13
N LEU A 303 1.14 -9.27 -36.09
CA LEU A 303 1.67 -7.89 -36.10
C LEU A 303 2.88 -7.72 -37.05
N ARG A 304 3.66 -8.77 -37.31
CA ARG A 304 4.79 -8.75 -38.26
C ARG A 304 4.37 -8.76 -39.73
N ILE A 305 3.18 -9.25 -40.07
CA ILE A 305 2.70 -9.34 -41.46
C ILE A 305 2.02 -8.03 -41.89
N GLY A 306 1.42 -7.28 -40.96
CA GLY A 306 0.78 -6.00 -41.24
C GLY A 306 1.73 -4.84 -41.59
N SER A 307 3.01 -4.90 -41.19
CA SER A 307 4.01 -3.86 -41.47
C SER A 307 4.77 -4.03 -42.79
N ALA A 308 4.45 -5.05 -43.59
CA ALA A 308 5.07 -5.31 -44.89
C ALA A 308 4.18 -4.93 -46.10
N GLN A 309 3.07 -4.21 -45.87
CA GLN A 309 2.11 -3.80 -46.91
C GLN A 309 1.81 -2.29 -46.98
N GLU A 310 2.60 -1.44 -46.32
CA GLU A 310 2.59 0.03 -46.55
C GLU A 310 3.90 0.47 -47.21
#